data_AF-A0A2S9XNM2-F1
#
_entry.id   AF-A0A2S9XNM2-F1
#
_cell.length_a   1.000
_cell.length_b   1.000
_cell.length_c   1.000
_cell.angle_alpha   90.00
_cell.angle_beta   90.00
_cell.angle_gamma   90.00
#
_symmetry.space_group_name_H-M   'P 1'
#
loop_
_entity.id
_entity.type
_entity.pdbx_description
1 polymer ?
#
loop_
_entity_poly.entity_id
_entity_poly.type
_entity_poly.pdbx_seq_one_letter_code
_entity_poly.pdbx_strand_id
1 'polypeptide(L)'
;MTGCLAASCGDGFVHEGVEQCDDGNDNDADGCNSMCMPGSCGDGIIQDGEQCDDGNADTTDDCPACELAFCGDGYTQAGVEECDDGNMDDTDACLPTFCIEASCGDGFLQAGVEMCDDGNLDDDDACPTSCEDSYCGDGFEFDGVEECDDGNNMSNDGCSATCEGEFLPVCSQGVDPGTNAPWVVCAADADSAWISANTMGQYHPELICQNMGYDTVGAAGGNCGNVCGYCQQGTSCMNPGTMQFDFGAWNGQGNCGADMLGPLICQTVHWTCVNN
;
A
#
# COMPACT_ATOMS: atom_id res chain seq x y z
N MET A 1 -51.59 71.23 22.42
CA MET A 1 -50.12 71.11 22.50
C MET A 1 -49.82 69.73 23.02
N THR A 2 -49.78 68.76 22.12
CA THR A 2 -49.26 67.42 22.43
C THR A 2 -47.75 67.58 22.44
N GLY A 3 -47.15 67.40 23.62
CA GLY A 3 -45.71 67.59 23.83
C GLY A 3 -44.89 66.55 23.07
N CYS A 4 -43.59 66.81 22.93
CA CYS A 4 -42.66 65.81 22.45
C CYS A 4 -42.73 64.58 23.35
N LEU A 5 -43.02 63.42 22.76
CA LEU A 5 -42.79 62.15 23.44
C LEU A 5 -41.28 61.90 23.54
N ALA A 6 -40.87 61.16 24.57
CA ALA A 6 -39.50 60.66 24.64
C ALA A 6 -39.29 59.68 23.49
N ALA A 7 -38.12 59.73 22.85
CA ALA A 7 -37.71 58.75 21.87
C ALA A 7 -37.77 57.35 22.51
N SER A 8 -38.35 56.39 21.80
CA SER A 8 -38.50 55.01 22.20
C SER A 8 -38.10 54.14 21.03
N CYS A 9 -37.28 53.13 21.31
CA CYS A 9 -36.99 52.11 20.32
C CYS A 9 -38.27 51.39 19.87
N GLY A 10 -38.37 51.10 18.58
CA GLY A 10 -39.50 50.42 17.95
C GLY A 10 -40.69 51.34 17.65
N ASP A 11 -40.52 52.66 17.67
CA ASP A 11 -41.60 53.63 17.41
C ASP A 11 -41.75 54.03 15.92
N GLY A 12 -40.85 53.53 15.09
CA GLY A 12 -40.80 53.72 13.64
C GLY A 12 -40.00 54.96 13.22
N PHE A 13 -39.30 55.63 14.14
CA PHE A 13 -38.53 56.83 13.84
C PHE A 13 -37.12 56.75 14.41
N VAL A 14 -36.11 56.89 13.54
CA VAL A 14 -34.71 57.02 13.97
C VAL A 14 -34.43 58.43 14.51
N HIS A 15 -34.16 58.54 15.81
CA HIS A 15 -33.81 59.76 16.51
C HIS A 15 -32.28 59.95 16.60
N GLU A 16 -31.76 60.95 15.89
CA GLU A 16 -30.32 61.24 15.83
C GLU A 16 -29.69 61.43 17.21
N GLY A 17 -28.65 60.64 17.50
CA GLY A 17 -27.90 60.68 18.76
C GLY A 17 -28.55 59.97 19.94
N VAL A 18 -29.72 59.34 19.74
CA VAL A 18 -30.36 58.44 20.72
C VAL A 18 -30.23 56.99 20.28
N GLU A 19 -30.45 56.72 19.00
CA GLU A 19 -30.45 55.37 18.45
C GLU A 19 -29.78 55.28 17.07
N GLN A 20 -29.38 54.08 16.68
CA GLN A 20 -28.64 53.83 15.42
C GLN A 20 -29.55 53.29 14.31
N CYS A 21 -30.66 52.64 14.68
CA CYS A 21 -31.70 52.14 13.80
C CYS A 21 -33.05 52.19 14.55
N ASP A 22 -34.16 52.03 13.83
CA ASP A 22 -35.50 51.76 14.38
C ASP A 22 -36.34 51.22 13.21
N ASP A 23 -36.90 50.02 13.35
CA ASP A 23 -37.72 49.37 12.34
C ASP A 23 -39.22 49.33 12.68
N GLY A 24 -39.62 50.02 13.75
CA GLY A 24 -41.01 50.11 14.21
C GLY A 24 -41.52 48.90 14.98
N ASN A 25 -40.64 48.01 15.47
CA ASN A 25 -41.02 46.90 16.33
C ASN A 25 -39.92 46.48 17.34
N ASP A 26 -40.15 45.41 18.11
CA ASP A 26 -39.26 44.90 19.18
C ASP A 26 -38.65 43.52 18.82
N ASN A 27 -38.62 43.16 17.54
CA ASN A 27 -37.99 41.92 17.09
C ASN A 27 -36.48 42.13 16.99
N ASP A 28 -35.70 41.16 17.47
CA ASP A 28 -34.24 41.32 17.49
C ASP A 28 -33.56 40.83 16.19
N ALA A 29 -34.31 40.19 15.28
CA ALA A 29 -33.80 39.43 14.13
C ALA A 29 -34.18 40.01 12.75
N ASP A 30 -34.68 41.25 12.68
CA ASP A 30 -35.05 41.96 11.45
C ASP A 30 -34.16 43.18 11.15
N GLY A 31 -32.92 43.14 11.66
CA GLY A 31 -31.87 44.11 11.35
C GLY A 31 -31.78 45.31 12.28
N CYS A 32 -32.72 45.47 13.22
CA CYS A 32 -32.61 46.43 14.32
C CYS A 32 -33.11 45.82 15.62
N ASN A 33 -32.23 45.59 16.58
CA ASN A 33 -32.64 44.96 17.84
C ASN A 33 -33.45 45.89 18.74
N SER A 34 -34.07 45.32 19.78
CA SER A 34 -34.88 46.02 20.80
C SER A 34 -34.10 47.05 21.65
N MET A 35 -32.78 47.15 21.45
CA MET A 35 -31.93 48.22 22.00
C MET A 35 -31.59 49.30 20.95
N CYS A 36 -32.20 49.22 19.77
CA CYS A 36 -32.01 50.06 18.61
C CYS A 36 -30.54 50.16 18.15
N MET A 37 -29.89 49.00 18.17
CA MET A 37 -28.61 48.75 17.57
C MET A 37 -28.82 47.89 16.32
N PRO A 38 -28.09 48.14 15.21
CA PRO A 38 -28.18 47.30 14.03
C PRO A 38 -27.80 45.87 14.40
N GLY A 39 -28.52 44.90 13.83
CA GLY A 39 -28.13 43.50 13.90
C GLY A 39 -26.71 43.32 13.33
N SER A 40 -25.90 42.50 13.99
CA SER A 40 -24.53 42.26 13.55
C SER A 40 -24.13 40.82 13.81
N CYS A 41 -23.52 40.22 12.79
CA CYS A 41 -22.90 38.91 12.91
C CYS A 41 -22.01 38.77 14.16
N GLY A 42 -22.29 37.73 14.95
CA GLY A 42 -21.60 37.41 16.19
C GLY A 42 -22.26 37.98 17.45
N ASP A 43 -23.52 38.43 17.37
CA ASP A 43 -24.26 38.95 18.52
C ASP A 43 -25.14 37.89 19.21
N GLY A 44 -25.17 36.68 18.66
CA GLY A 44 -25.92 35.53 19.13
C GLY A 44 -27.35 35.47 18.59
N ILE A 45 -27.71 36.35 17.65
CA ILE A 45 -29.04 36.45 17.06
C ILE A 45 -28.92 36.37 15.54
N ILE A 46 -29.42 35.27 14.97
CA ILE A 46 -29.49 35.09 13.52
C ILE A 46 -30.43 36.14 12.90
N GLN A 47 -29.85 37.09 12.19
CA GLN A 47 -30.55 38.16 11.48
C GLN A 47 -31.13 37.69 10.13
N ASP A 48 -32.07 38.46 9.58
CA ASP A 48 -32.62 38.23 8.25
C ASP A 48 -31.50 38.32 7.18
N GLY A 49 -31.10 37.16 6.63
CA GLY A 49 -30.01 37.02 5.66
C GLY A 49 -28.77 36.30 6.18
N GLU A 50 -28.66 36.05 7.48
CA GLU A 50 -27.61 35.21 8.07
C GLU A 50 -28.02 33.73 8.04
N GLN A 51 -27.07 32.82 7.78
CA GLN A 51 -27.32 31.38 7.83
C GLN A 51 -27.08 30.81 9.24
N CYS A 52 -26.25 31.47 10.03
CA CYS A 52 -25.86 31.13 11.38
C CYS A 52 -25.43 32.39 12.15
N ASP A 53 -25.39 32.32 13.48
CA ASP A 53 -24.72 33.28 14.36
C ASP A 53 -24.37 32.54 15.66
N ASP A 54 -23.09 32.46 16.00
CA ASP A 54 -22.56 31.70 17.12
C ASP A 54 -22.16 32.59 18.32
N GLY A 55 -22.53 33.88 18.26
CA GLY A 55 -22.29 34.86 19.31
C GLY A 55 -20.82 35.28 19.45
N ASN A 56 -19.99 35.06 18.43
CA ASN A 56 -18.62 35.55 18.43
C ASN A 56 -18.15 35.98 17.03
N ALA A 57 -16.90 36.44 16.91
CA ALA A 57 -16.33 36.96 15.66
C ALA A 57 -15.14 36.12 15.16
N ASP A 58 -15.01 34.90 15.69
CA ASP A 58 -14.12 33.89 15.16
C ASP A 58 -14.66 33.46 13.79
N THR A 59 -13.73 33.12 12.91
CA THR A 59 -14.03 32.75 11.51
C THR A 59 -13.45 31.38 11.19
N THR A 60 -13.05 30.65 12.23
CA THR A 60 -12.39 29.34 12.13
C THR A 60 -13.24 28.22 12.73
N ASP A 61 -14.50 28.52 13.05
CA ASP A 61 -15.51 27.60 13.57
C ASP A 61 -16.60 27.32 12.52
N ASP A 62 -17.77 26.85 12.96
CA ASP A 62 -18.89 26.46 12.12
C ASP A 62 -19.71 27.64 11.56
N CYS A 63 -19.41 28.88 11.96
CA CYS A 63 -20.14 30.07 11.51
C CYS A 63 -19.25 31.23 11.02
N PRO A 64 -18.36 31.00 10.04
CA PRO A 64 -17.53 32.06 9.49
C PRO A 64 -18.37 33.14 8.80
N ALA A 65 -18.31 34.36 9.35
CA ALA A 65 -18.96 35.54 8.78
C ALA A 65 -20.49 35.36 8.55
N CYS A 66 -21.15 34.62 9.43
CA CYS A 66 -22.60 34.35 9.41
C CYS A 66 -23.10 33.58 8.19
N GLU A 67 -22.20 32.88 7.53
CA GLU A 67 -22.49 31.83 6.57
C GLU A 67 -22.05 30.49 7.19
N LEU A 68 -22.73 29.40 6.84
CA LEU A 68 -22.29 28.08 7.28
C LEU A 68 -20.95 27.73 6.64
N ALA A 69 -20.03 27.24 7.46
CA ALA A 69 -18.82 26.56 7.07
C ALA A 69 -19.05 25.54 5.92
N PHE A 70 -18.18 25.54 4.90
CA PHE A 70 -18.24 24.59 3.79
C PHE A 70 -16.87 24.30 3.17
N CYS A 71 -16.68 23.07 2.72
CA CYS A 71 -15.48 22.65 1.97
C CYS A 71 -15.22 23.48 0.73
N GLY A 72 -13.96 23.80 0.50
CA GLY A 72 -13.48 24.47 -0.69
C GLY A 72 -13.58 25.99 -0.60
N ASP A 73 -13.78 26.54 0.60
CA ASP A 73 -13.84 27.99 0.84
C ASP A 73 -12.44 28.60 1.10
N GLY A 74 -11.43 27.75 1.26
CA GLY A 74 -10.03 28.10 1.46
C GLY A 74 -9.60 28.16 2.93
N TYR A 75 -10.47 27.79 3.86
CA TYR A 75 -10.23 27.83 5.29
C TYR A 75 -10.50 26.45 5.90
N THR A 76 -9.58 25.93 6.70
CA THR A 76 -9.83 24.72 7.50
C THR A 76 -10.45 25.09 8.84
N GLN A 77 -11.72 24.75 9.04
CA GLN A 77 -12.53 25.07 10.21
C GLN A 77 -12.46 23.95 11.26
N ALA A 78 -11.97 24.30 12.45
CA ALA A 78 -11.60 23.32 13.46
C ALA A 78 -12.84 22.56 14.00
N GLY A 79 -12.88 21.25 13.77
CA GLY A 79 -13.98 20.40 14.21
C GLY A 79 -15.18 20.37 13.26
N VAL A 80 -15.10 21.07 12.13
CA VAL A 80 -16.05 20.97 11.02
C VAL A 80 -15.46 20.12 9.90
N GLU A 81 -14.19 20.35 9.57
CA GLU A 81 -13.47 19.64 8.51
C GLU A 81 -12.04 19.24 8.90
N GLU A 82 -11.49 18.25 8.18
CA GLU A 82 -10.11 17.79 8.35
C GLU A 82 -9.14 18.50 7.40
N CYS A 83 -9.62 18.88 6.21
CA CYS A 83 -8.88 19.62 5.19
C CYS A 83 -9.79 20.61 4.44
N ASP A 84 -9.15 21.56 3.75
CA ASP A 84 -9.76 22.45 2.75
C ASP A 84 -8.62 22.95 1.84
N ASP A 85 -8.71 22.71 0.53
CA ASP A 85 -7.75 23.17 -0.47
C ASP A 85 -8.31 24.27 -1.40
N GLY A 86 -9.41 24.90 -0.97
CA GLY A 86 -10.00 26.08 -1.57
C GLY A 86 -10.70 25.84 -2.89
N ASN A 87 -11.07 24.57 -3.19
CA ASN A 87 -11.82 24.24 -4.39
C ASN A 87 -12.74 23.01 -4.20
N MET A 88 -13.40 22.58 -5.29
CA MET A 88 -14.39 21.49 -5.28
C MET A 88 -13.98 20.36 -6.25
N ASP A 89 -12.68 20.21 -6.48
CA ASP A 89 -12.08 19.11 -7.25
C ASP A 89 -11.93 17.90 -6.30
N ASP A 90 -12.23 16.71 -6.80
CA ASP A 90 -12.11 15.46 -6.04
C ASP A 90 -10.78 14.74 -6.33
N THR A 91 -9.89 15.36 -7.10
CA THR A 91 -8.62 14.77 -7.56
C THR A 91 -7.38 15.46 -7.01
N ASP A 92 -7.52 16.27 -5.96
CA ASP A 92 -6.42 16.91 -5.25
C ASP A 92 -6.42 16.56 -3.75
N ALA A 93 -5.91 17.44 -2.89
CA ALA A 93 -5.49 17.06 -1.54
C ALA A 93 -6.67 16.85 -0.57
N CYS A 94 -7.87 17.34 -0.93
CA CYS A 94 -9.03 17.32 -0.07
C CYS A 94 -10.29 16.89 -0.82
N LEU A 95 -11.01 15.90 -0.29
CA LEU A 95 -12.26 15.46 -0.89
C LEU A 95 -13.42 16.42 -0.54
N PRO A 96 -13.98 17.18 -1.49
CA PRO A 96 -14.89 18.29 -1.21
C PRO A 96 -16.28 17.85 -0.73
N THR A 97 -16.59 16.55 -0.85
CA THR A 97 -17.88 16.00 -0.40
C THR A 97 -17.92 15.79 1.12
N PHE A 98 -16.77 15.44 1.72
CA PHE A 98 -16.68 15.08 3.14
C PHE A 98 -15.61 15.85 3.91
N CYS A 99 -14.79 16.66 3.22
CA CYS A 99 -13.67 17.41 3.76
C CYS A 99 -12.69 16.56 4.57
N ILE A 100 -12.35 15.42 3.95
CA ILE A 100 -11.37 14.47 4.45
C ILE A 100 -10.15 14.52 3.54
N GLU A 101 -8.98 14.32 4.11
CA GLU A 101 -7.74 14.24 3.34
C GLU A 101 -7.86 13.12 2.30
N ALA A 102 -7.32 13.39 1.11
CA ALA A 102 -7.12 12.40 0.07
C ALA A 102 -6.38 11.17 0.62
N SER A 103 -6.88 9.98 0.33
CA SER A 103 -6.30 8.74 0.83
C SER A 103 -6.36 7.63 -0.21
N CYS A 104 -5.30 6.83 -0.27
CA CYS A 104 -5.26 5.62 -1.07
C CYS A 104 -6.47 4.72 -0.79
N GLY A 105 -7.15 4.28 -1.84
CA GLY A 105 -8.28 3.36 -1.74
C GLY A 105 -9.64 4.02 -1.52
N ASP A 106 -9.73 5.34 -1.70
CA ASP A 106 -10.99 6.08 -1.57
C ASP A 106 -11.79 6.17 -2.88
N GLY A 107 -11.21 5.68 -3.98
CA GLY A 107 -11.83 5.57 -5.29
C GLY A 107 -11.52 6.73 -6.23
N PHE A 108 -10.64 7.66 -5.83
CA PHE A 108 -10.33 8.86 -6.61
C PHE A 108 -8.83 9.02 -6.83
N LEU A 109 -8.36 8.85 -8.06
CA LEU A 109 -6.95 9.08 -8.38
C LEU A 109 -6.53 10.56 -8.16
N GLN A 110 -5.78 10.85 -7.10
CA GLN A 110 -5.38 12.22 -6.76
C GLN A 110 -4.01 12.63 -7.32
N ALA A 111 -4.02 13.68 -8.15
CA ALA A 111 -2.86 14.08 -8.92
C ALA A 111 -1.70 14.59 -8.05
N GLY A 112 -0.61 13.81 -7.99
CA GLY A 112 0.60 14.17 -7.24
C GLY A 112 0.54 13.82 -5.75
N VAL A 113 -0.53 13.18 -5.30
CA VAL A 113 -0.64 12.53 -4.00
C VAL A 113 -0.37 11.03 -4.14
N GLU A 114 -0.91 10.40 -5.20
CA GLU A 114 -0.82 8.97 -5.49
C GLU A 114 -0.64 8.70 -7.00
N MET A 115 -0.20 7.48 -7.34
CA MET A 115 0.00 7.04 -8.74
C MET A 115 -1.13 6.16 -9.26
N CYS A 116 -1.80 5.45 -8.36
CA CYS A 116 -2.95 4.60 -8.62
C CYS A 116 -3.98 4.79 -7.49
N ASP A 117 -5.24 4.43 -7.74
CA ASP A 117 -6.27 4.18 -6.73
C ASP A 117 -7.30 3.24 -7.37
N ASP A 118 -7.63 2.15 -6.67
CA ASP A 118 -8.58 1.16 -7.15
C ASP A 118 -9.84 1.04 -6.26
N GLY A 119 -9.98 1.95 -5.29
CA GLY A 119 -11.09 2.03 -4.36
C GLY A 119 -11.08 0.99 -3.24
N ASN A 120 -9.94 0.37 -2.95
CA ASN A 120 -9.81 -0.57 -1.84
C ASN A 120 -8.44 -0.44 -1.11
N LEU A 121 -8.22 -1.24 -0.07
CA LEU A 121 -6.99 -1.26 0.74
C LEU A 121 -6.39 -2.68 0.79
N ASP A 122 -6.41 -3.37 -0.34
CA ASP A 122 -5.85 -4.70 -0.56
C ASP A 122 -4.44 -4.55 -1.14
N ASP A 123 -3.46 -5.20 -0.52
CA ASP A 123 -2.07 -5.12 -0.98
C ASP A 123 -1.77 -6.12 -2.11
N ASP A 124 -2.68 -7.06 -2.39
CA ASP A 124 -2.45 -8.17 -3.33
C ASP A 124 -2.97 -7.87 -4.76
N ASP A 125 -3.38 -6.63 -5.05
CA ASP A 125 -3.88 -6.20 -6.36
C ASP A 125 -3.03 -5.11 -7.04
N ALA A 126 -3.49 -4.60 -8.17
CA ALA A 126 -2.71 -3.68 -9.00
C ALA A 126 -2.37 -2.35 -8.31
N CYS A 127 -3.11 -1.96 -7.27
CA CYS A 127 -2.88 -0.74 -6.52
C CYS A 127 -2.84 -1.03 -5.00
N PRO A 128 -1.65 -1.36 -4.46
CA PRO A 128 -1.50 -1.66 -3.04
C PRO A 128 -1.80 -0.43 -2.17
N THR A 129 -1.91 -0.63 -0.85
CA THR A 129 -2.19 0.45 0.13
C THR A 129 -1.12 1.55 0.18
N SER A 130 0.01 1.36 -0.49
CA SER A 130 1.06 2.36 -0.68
C SER A 130 0.73 3.38 -1.79
N CYS A 131 -0.22 3.06 -2.68
CA CYS A 131 -0.60 3.86 -3.84
C CYS A 131 0.53 4.20 -4.82
N GLU A 132 1.54 3.32 -4.82
CA GLU A 132 2.56 3.25 -5.85
C GLU A 132 2.18 2.13 -6.82
N ASP A 133 2.43 2.34 -8.12
CA ASP A 133 2.19 1.30 -9.12
C ASP A 133 2.98 0.02 -8.75
N SER A 134 2.31 -1.12 -8.82
CA SER A 134 2.96 -2.44 -8.77
C SER A 134 4.08 -2.53 -9.80
N TYR A 135 5.24 -3.05 -9.41
CA TYR A 135 6.35 -3.24 -10.34
C TYR A 135 7.14 -4.50 -10.04
N CYS A 136 7.57 -5.14 -11.11
CA CYS A 136 8.39 -6.33 -11.05
C CYS A 136 9.71 -6.12 -10.29
N GLY A 137 9.97 -6.99 -9.33
CA GLY A 137 11.12 -7.03 -8.45
C GLY A 137 10.97 -6.24 -7.15
N ASP A 138 9.74 -5.97 -6.71
CA ASP A 138 9.46 -5.24 -5.47
C ASP A 138 9.26 -6.12 -4.24
N GLY A 139 9.18 -7.45 -4.46
CA GLY A 139 9.05 -8.48 -3.44
C GLY A 139 7.61 -8.91 -3.16
N PHE A 140 6.63 -8.42 -3.92
CA PHE A 140 5.22 -8.76 -3.81
C PHE A 140 4.74 -9.34 -5.15
N GLU A 141 3.90 -10.37 -5.12
CA GLU A 141 3.29 -10.96 -6.31
C GLU A 141 1.84 -10.46 -6.41
N PHE A 142 1.54 -9.62 -7.40
CA PHE A 142 0.20 -9.02 -7.59
C PHE A 142 -0.68 -9.85 -8.54
N ASP A 143 -1.84 -10.34 -8.05
CA ASP A 143 -2.70 -11.26 -8.80
C ASP A 143 -3.24 -10.61 -10.09
N GLY A 144 -3.01 -11.28 -11.22
CA GLY A 144 -3.45 -10.82 -12.54
C GLY A 144 -2.64 -9.65 -13.13
N VAL A 145 -1.64 -9.14 -12.42
CA VAL A 145 -0.65 -8.18 -12.96
C VAL A 145 0.62 -8.90 -13.36
N GLU A 146 1.08 -9.85 -12.54
CA GLU A 146 2.31 -10.60 -12.78
C GLU A 146 2.19 -12.10 -12.44
N GLU A 147 3.12 -12.91 -12.95
CA GLU A 147 3.11 -14.37 -12.75
C GLU A 147 4.06 -14.84 -11.62
N CYS A 148 4.94 -13.97 -11.16
CA CYS A 148 5.93 -14.17 -10.11
C CYS A 148 6.52 -12.82 -9.69
N ASP A 149 7.19 -12.76 -8.53
CA ASP A 149 8.12 -11.70 -8.15
C ASP A 149 9.22 -12.32 -7.25
N ASP A 150 10.50 -12.10 -7.57
CA ASP A 150 11.64 -12.63 -6.79
C ASP A 150 12.44 -11.53 -6.05
N GLY A 151 11.80 -10.38 -5.82
CA GLY A 151 12.32 -9.24 -5.06
C GLY A 151 13.47 -8.52 -5.74
N ASN A 152 13.70 -8.77 -7.04
CA ASN A 152 14.70 -8.08 -7.81
C ASN A 152 14.40 -8.08 -9.34
N ASN A 153 15.24 -7.40 -10.13
CA ASN A 153 15.05 -7.23 -11.58
C ASN A 153 16.16 -7.92 -12.40
N MET A 154 16.76 -8.97 -11.85
CA MET A 154 17.69 -9.82 -12.58
C MET A 154 16.91 -10.82 -13.44
N SER A 155 17.62 -11.64 -14.18
CA SER A 155 17.00 -12.68 -14.97
C SER A 155 17.79 -13.96 -14.77
N ASN A 156 17.08 -15.07 -14.83
CA ASN A 156 17.46 -16.46 -14.59
C ASN A 156 17.67 -16.79 -13.11
N ASP A 157 16.92 -16.13 -12.23
CA ASP A 157 16.93 -16.34 -10.77
C ASP A 157 15.56 -16.68 -10.17
N GLY A 158 14.57 -16.96 -11.00
CA GLY A 158 13.25 -17.45 -10.58
C GLY A 158 12.13 -16.68 -11.24
N CYS A 159 12.31 -15.36 -11.35
CA CYS A 159 11.41 -14.47 -12.06
C CYS A 159 12.19 -13.61 -13.06
N SER A 160 11.62 -13.37 -14.25
CA SER A 160 12.25 -12.44 -15.19
C SER A 160 12.10 -11.01 -14.71
N ALA A 161 12.93 -10.10 -15.24
CA ALA A 161 12.77 -8.65 -15.10
C ALA A 161 11.46 -8.09 -15.74
N THR A 162 10.60 -8.96 -16.27
CA THR A 162 9.26 -8.65 -16.79
C THR A 162 8.18 -9.47 -16.10
N CYS A 163 8.51 -10.11 -14.99
CA CYS A 163 7.65 -10.93 -14.13
C CYS A 163 6.85 -12.03 -14.84
N GLU A 164 7.50 -12.59 -15.86
CA GLU A 164 7.22 -13.90 -16.41
C GLU A 164 8.08 -14.94 -15.67
N GLY A 165 7.50 -16.10 -15.35
CA GLY A 165 8.22 -17.17 -14.67
C GLY A 165 9.45 -17.65 -15.44
N GLU A 166 10.63 -17.59 -14.81
CA GLU A 166 11.88 -18.04 -15.41
C GLU A 166 12.31 -19.39 -14.85
N PHE A 167 11.89 -20.43 -15.55
CA PHE A 167 12.33 -21.77 -15.20
C PHE A 167 13.73 -22.03 -15.75
N LEU A 168 14.65 -22.44 -14.87
CA LEU A 168 15.94 -22.95 -15.31
C LEU A 168 15.72 -24.06 -16.32
N PRO A 169 16.27 -23.97 -17.54
CA PRO A 169 16.05 -24.98 -18.54
C PRO A 169 16.53 -26.33 -18.01
N VAL A 170 15.67 -27.35 -18.11
CA VAL A 170 16.03 -28.73 -17.79
C VAL A 170 17.34 -29.06 -18.51
N CYS A 171 18.27 -29.73 -17.82
CA CYS A 171 19.66 -29.94 -18.22
C CYS A 171 20.64 -28.79 -17.96
N SER A 172 20.27 -27.71 -17.25
CA SER A 172 21.24 -26.69 -16.84
C SER A 172 22.27 -27.29 -15.88
N GLN A 173 23.55 -27.12 -16.19
CA GLN A 173 24.67 -27.69 -15.42
C GLN A 173 25.36 -26.60 -14.61
N GLY A 174 25.80 -26.95 -13.41
CA GLY A 174 26.61 -26.08 -12.57
C GLY A 174 27.66 -26.86 -11.79
N VAL A 175 28.42 -26.14 -11.00
CA VAL A 175 29.42 -26.71 -10.08
C VAL A 175 29.21 -26.15 -8.69
N ASP A 176 29.51 -26.96 -7.69
CA ASP A 176 29.53 -26.51 -6.30
C ASP A 176 30.61 -25.40 -6.13
N PRO A 177 30.29 -24.24 -5.53
CA PRO A 177 31.22 -23.13 -5.40
C PRO A 177 32.48 -23.44 -4.55
N GLY A 178 32.37 -24.36 -3.59
CA GLY A 178 33.48 -24.71 -2.68
C GLY A 178 34.32 -25.89 -3.16
N THR A 179 33.67 -26.92 -3.72
CA THR A 179 34.32 -28.20 -4.05
C THR A 179 34.51 -28.40 -5.56
N ASN A 180 33.88 -27.55 -6.38
CA ASN A 180 33.83 -27.67 -7.84
C ASN A 180 33.19 -28.98 -8.33
N ALA A 181 32.40 -29.65 -7.49
CA ALA A 181 31.70 -30.87 -7.84
C ALA A 181 30.51 -30.56 -8.78
N PRO A 182 30.35 -31.28 -9.90
CA PRO A 182 29.32 -30.95 -10.89
C PRO A 182 27.94 -31.42 -10.45
N TRP A 183 26.93 -30.62 -10.78
CA TRP A 183 25.50 -30.90 -10.59
C TRP A 183 24.70 -30.46 -11.82
N VAL A 184 23.44 -30.91 -11.92
CA VAL A 184 22.54 -30.55 -13.02
C VAL A 184 21.10 -30.46 -12.56
N VAL A 185 20.34 -29.54 -13.14
CA VAL A 185 18.90 -29.36 -12.92
C VAL A 185 18.11 -30.39 -13.73
N CYS A 186 17.27 -31.15 -13.04
CA CYS A 186 16.40 -32.18 -13.63
C CYS A 186 15.00 -31.71 -13.94
N ALA A 187 14.49 -30.82 -13.11
CA ALA A 187 13.23 -30.12 -13.24
C ALA A 187 13.33 -28.87 -12.37
N ALA A 188 12.70 -27.79 -12.78
CA ALA A 188 12.58 -26.56 -12.01
C ALA A 188 11.25 -25.90 -12.34
N ASP A 189 10.58 -25.42 -11.31
CA ASP A 189 9.44 -24.52 -11.32
C ASP A 189 9.68 -23.38 -10.31
N ALA A 190 8.68 -22.51 -10.12
CA ALA A 190 8.75 -21.38 -9.20
C ALA A 190 8.87 -21.84 -7.74
N ASP A 191 8.28 -22.99 -7.41
CA ASP A 191 8.23 -23.51 -6.04
C ASP A 191 9.46 -24.36 -5.71
N SER A 192 10.04 -25.03 -6.71
CA SER A 192 11.06 -26.05 -6.48
C SER A 192 11.99 -26.33 -7.66
N ALA A 193 13.23 -26.72 -7.35
CA ALA A 193 14.15 -27.34 -8.32
C ALA A 193 14.66 -28.69 -7.84
N TRP A 194 14.63 -29.68 -8.73
CA TRP A 194 15.21 -31.00 -8.50
C TRP A 194 16.62 -31.07 -9.08
N ILE A 195 17.63 -31.25 -8.21
CA ILE A 195 19.04 -31.22 -8.57
C ILE A 195 19.65 -32.61 -8.49
N SER A 196 20.36 -33.04 -9.53
CA SER A 196 21.12 -34.30 -9.55
C SER A 196 22.63 -34.08 -9.52
N ALA A 197 23.34 -34.98 -8.86
CA ALA A 197 24.74 -34.86 -8.50
C ALA A 197 25.47 -36.22 -8.46
N ASN A 198 26.80 -36.17 -8.56
CA ASN A 198 27.66 -37.36 -8.57
C ASN A 198 27.89 -37.92 -7.16
N THR A 199 27.71 -39.24 -6.99
CA THR A 199 28.04 -39.98 -5.75
C THR A 199 29.46 -39.80 -5.20
N MET A 200 30.41 -39.36 -6.01
CA MET A 200 31.82 -39.15 -5.60
C MET A 200 32.12 -37.70 -5.22
N GLY A 201 31.18 -36.77 -5.42
CA GLY A 201 31.33 -35.36 -5.09
C GLY A 201 30.94 -35.02 -3.65
N GLN A 202 31.25 -33.78 -3.26
CA GLN A 202 30.81 -33.14 -2.02
C GLN A 202 30.08 -31.86 -2.42
N TYR A 203 28.91 -31.58 -1.84
CA TYR A 203 28.03 -30.51 -2.29
C TYR A 203 27.51 -29.69 -1.10
N HIS A 204 27.38 -28.39 -1.29
CA HIS A 204 26.74 -27.43 -0.39
C HIS A 204 25.31 -27.17 -0.91
N PRO A 205 24.33 -28.03 -0.62
CA PRO A 205 23.02 -27.97 -1.25
C PRO A 205 22.31 -26.64 -0.92
N GLU A 206 22.44 -26.13 0.31
CA GLU A 206 21.87 -24.83 0.71
C GLU A 206 22.43 -23.69 -0.14
N LEU A 207 23.76 -23.61 -0.27
CA LEU A 207 24.42 -22.59 -1.06
C LEU A 207 24.08 -22.71 -2.55
N ILE A 208 23.93 -23.93 -3.07
CA ILE A 208 23.54 -24.17 -4.46
C ILE A 208 22.09 -23.69 -4.67
N CYS A 209 21.17 -24.00 -3.75
CA CYS A 209 19.78 -23.56 -3.83
C CYS A 209 19.65 -22.03 -3.78
N GLN A 210 20.35 -21.39 -2.84
CA GLN A 210 20.36 -19.93 -2.70
C GLN A 210 20.95 -19.23 -3.93
N ASN A 211 22.02 -19.79 -4.52
CA ASN A 211 22.59 -19.26 -5.78
C ASN A 211 21.68 -19.47 -6.99
N MET A 212 20.67 -20.32 -6.88
CA MET A 212 19.67 -20.60 -7.89
C MET A 212 18.33 -19.88 -7.63
N GLY A 213 18.25 -19.03 -6.59
CA GLY A 213 17.03 -18.28 -6.26
C GLY A 213 16.04 -19.03 -5.37
N TYR A 214 16.45 -20.14 -4.73
CA TYR A 214 15.59 -20.89 -3.83
C TYR A 214 15.98 -20.71 -2.36
N ASP A 215 14.98 -20.62 -1.48
CA ASP A 215 15.18 -20.35 -0.05
C ASP A 215 16.01 -21.42 0.67
N THR A 216 15.66 -22.70 0.46
CA THR A 216 16.22 -23.79 1.26
C THR A 216 16.20 -25.15 0.57
N VAL A 217 16.80 -26.15 1.23
CA VAL A 217 16.81 -27.54 0.79
C VAL A 217 15.59 -28.29 1.35
N GLY A 218 14.75 -28.83 0.47
CA GLY A 218 13.54 -29.57 0.86
C GLY A 218 13.83 -31.03 1.24
N ALA A 219 14.11 -31.86 0.25
CA ALA A 219 14.36 -33.29 0.41
C ALA A 219 15.69 -33.69 -0.22
N ALA A 220 16.35 -34.71 0.31
CA ALA A 220 17.61 -35.24 -0.25
C ALA A 220 17.61 -36.77 -0.24
N GLY A 221 18.32 -37.41 -1.18
CA GLY A 221 18.44 -38.88 -1.18
C GLY A 221 18.68 -39.49 -2.55
N GLY A 222 18.13 -40.69 -2.73
CA GLY A 222 18.09 -41.40 -4.00
C GLY A 222 19.25 -42.35 -4.24
N ASN A 223 19.06 -43.20 -5.25
CA ASN A 223 20.09 -44.09 -5.79
C ASN A 223 20.41 -43.70 -7.23
N CYS A 224 21.57 -44.14 -7.69
CA CYS A 224 22.15 -43.84 -8.99
C CYS A 224 21.24 -44.10 -10.24
N GLY A 225 20.14 -44.84 -10.10
CA GLY A 225 19.13 -45.07 -11.16
C GLY A 225 17.90 -44.15 -11.13
N ASN A 226 17.81 -43.28 -10.12
CA ASN A 226 16.68 -42.38 -9.88
C ASN A 226 17.05 -40.90 -10.12
N VAL A 227 18.15 -40.65 -10.82
CA VAL A 227 18.61 -39.29 -11.16
C VAL A 227 18.47 -39.03 -12.65
N CYS A 228 18.24 -37.78 -13.04
CA CYS A 228 18.32 -37.41 -14.46
C CYS A 228 19.77 -37.11 -14.88
N GLY A 229 20.67 -36.88 -13.92
CA GLY A 229 21.91 -36.16 -14.16
C GLY A 229 23.16 -37.03 -14.21
N TYR A 230 24.03 -36.83 -13.22
CA TYR A 230 25.28 -37.56 -13.09
C TYR A 230 25.11 -38.75 -12.14
N CYS A 231 25.33 -39.95 -12.64
CA CYS A 231 25.59 -41.14 -11.84
C CYS A 231 26.81 -41.85 -12.41
N GLN A 232 27.63 -42.44 -11.54
CA GLN A 232 28.90 -43.16 -11.76
C GLN A 232 29.24 -43.56 -13.22
N GLN A 233 28.32 -44.17 -13.99
CA GLN A 233 28.43 -44.33 -15.46
C GLN A 233 27.06 -44.37 -16.18
N GLY A 234 26.29 -43.28 -16.15
CA GLY A 234 25.24 -43.04 -17.15
C GLY A 234 23.90 -42.63 -16.57
N THR A 235 23.60 -41.35 -16.78
CA THR A 235 22.27 -40.76 -16.71
C THR A 235 22.23 -39.60 -17.71
N SER A 236 21.06 -39.32 -18.28
CA SER A 236 20.87 -38.28 -19.30
C SER A 236 19.84 -37.28 -18.81
N CYS A 237 20.20 -36.00 -18.86
CA CYS A 237 19.33 -34.93 -18.37
C CYS A 237 18.00 -34.80 -19.15
N MET A 238 17.89 -35.48 -20.30
CA MET A 238 16.68 -35.57 -21.12
C MET A 238 15.79 -36.79 -20.82
N ASN A 239 16.17 -37.65 -19.87
CA ASN A 239 15.41 -38.85 -19.52
C ASN A 239 15.47 -39.06 -18.00
N PRO A 240 14.70 -38.26 -17.24
CA PRO A 240 14.75 -38.29 -15.79
C PRO A 240 14.34 -39.68 -15.25
N GLY A 241 15.12 -40.19 -14.31
CA GLY A 241 14.67 -41.27 -13.42
C GLY A 241 13.51 -40.79 -12.54
N THR A 242 13.11 -41.60 -11.55
CA THR A 242 12.03 -41.19 -10.63
C THR A 242 12.58 -40.39 -9.44
N MET A 243 11.96 -39.26 -9.13
CA MET A 243 12.26 -38.41 -7.97
C MET A 243 11.89 -39.11 -6.64
N GLN A 244 12.74 -40.05 -6.20
CA GLN A 244 12.58 -40.79 -4.95
C GLN A 244 13.64 -40.39 -3.93
N PHE A 245 13.19 -39.99 -2.73
CA PHE A 245 14.06 -39.60 -1.63
C PHE A 245 14.06 -40.68 -0.55
N ASP A 246 15.19 -41.37 -0.41
CA ASP A 246 15.36 -42.41 0.62
C ASP A 246 15.49 -41.83 2.05
N PHE A 247 15.77 -40.53 2.19
CA PHE A 247 15.90 -39.84 3.48
C PHE A 247 14.72 -38.92 3.84
N GLY A 248 13.79 -38.65 2.92
CA GLY A 248 12.65 -37.73 3.17
C GLY A 248 13.08 -36.27 3.33
N ALA A 249 12.44 -35.55 4.25
CA ALA A 249 12.73 -34.14 4.55
C ALA A 249 14.17 -33.95 5.05
N TRP A 250 14.82 -32.88 4.61
CA TRP A 250 16.21 -32.61 4.96
C TRP A 250 16.37 -32.31 6.46
N ASN A 251 17.18 -33.12 7.14
CA ASN A 251 17.50 -32.98 8.57
C ASN A 251 19.02 -33.12 8.83
N GLY A 252 19.84 -32.91 7.79
CA GLY A 252 21.29 -33.14 7.83
C GLY A 252 21.73 -34.60 7.59
N GLN A 253 20.90 -35.47 7.03
CA GLN A 253 21.27 -36.82 6.58
C GLN A 253 22.12 -36.81 5.29
N GLY A 254 23.06 -37.75 5.15
CA GLY A 254 24.04 -37.78 4.04
C GLY A 254 25.22 -36.82 4.22
N ASN A 255 25.34 -36.23 5.41
CA ASN A 255 26.31 -35.20 5.75
C ASN A 255 27.72 -35.77 6.00
N CYS A 256 28.75 -35.21 5.36
CA CYS A 256 30.17 -35.55 5.63
C CYS A 256 30.95 -34.43 6.32
N GLY A 257 30.27 -33.43 6.84
CA GLY A 257 30.82 -32.35 7.63
C GLY A 257 30.22 -31.01 7.25
N ALA A 258 30.79 -29.95 7.79
CA ALA A 258 30.52 -28.60 7.35
C ALA A 258 31.84 -27.88 7.20
N ASP A 259 31.91 -26.92 6.29
CA ASP A 259 33.00 -25.96 6.21
C ASP A 259 32.46 -24.53 6.37
N MET A 260 33.23 -23.52 5.96
CA MET A 260 32.83 -22.11 6.10
C MET A 260 31.65 -21.73 5.19
N LEU A 261 31.33 -22.54 4.19
CA LEU A 261 30.23 -22.33 3.23
C LEU A 261 28.96 -23.08 3.64
N GLY A 262 29.01 -23.88 4.70
CA GLY A 262 27.83 -24.53 5.29
C GLY A 262 27.92 -26.06 5.33
N PRO A 263 26.78 -26.74 5.54
CA PRO A 263 26.71 -28.20 5.58
C PRO A 263 27.02 -28.84 4.22
N LEU A 264 27.79 -29.94 4.24
CA LEU A 264 28.18 -30.70 3.07
C LEU A 264 27.45 -32.04 3.01
N ILE A 265 26.88 -32.37 1.85
CA ILE A 265 26.41 -33.72 1.56
C ILE A 265 27.40 -34.46 0.68
N CYS A 266 27.52 -35.77 0.86
CA CYS A 266 28.23 -36.66 -0.04
C CYS A 266 27.57 -38.03 -0.11
N GLN A 267 27.87 -38.78 -1.16
CA GLN A 267 27.27 -40.09 -1.46
C GLN A 267 25.75 -40.04 -1.75
N THR A 268 25.11 -38.89 -1.64
CA THR A 268 23.74 -38.61 -2.10
C THR A 268 23.74 -38.21 -3.57
N VAL A 269 22.71 -38.59 -4.33
CA VAL A 269 22.66 -38.38 -5.79
C VAL A 269 21.72 -37.26 -6.23
N HIS A 270 20.79 -36.81 -5.39
CA HIS A 270 19.95 -35.65 -5.67
C HIS A 270 19.37 -34.98 -4.42
N TRP A 271 18.88 -33.76 -4.59
CA TRP A 271 18.10 -33.01 -3.60
C TRP A 271 17.07 -32.09 -4.28
N THR A 272 16.17 -31.50 -3.50
CA THR A 272 15.31 -30.40 -3.93
C THR A 272 15.72 -29.09 -3.29
N CYS A 273 15.68 -28.04 -4.08
CA CYS A 273 15.58 -26.67 -3.63
C CYS A 273 14.11 -26.28 -3.61
N VAL A 274 13.65 -25.53 -2.60
CA VAL A 274 12.25 -25.12 -2.45
C VAL A 274 12.16 -23.70 -1.91
N ASN A 275 11.10 -22.97 -2.31
CA ASN A 275 10.65 -21.73 -1.69
C ASN A 275 9.61 -22.06 -0.60
N ASN A 276 9.64 -21.35 0.53
CA ASN A 276 8.74 -21.60 1.66
C ASN A 276 7.45 -20.80 1.61
#